data_AF-A0A8K0KER4-F1
#
_entry.id   AF-A0A8K0KER4-F1
#
_cell.length_a   1.000
_cell.length_b   1.000
_cell.length_c   1.000
_cell.angle_alpha   90.00
_cell.angle_beta   90.00
_cell.angle_gamma   90.00
#
_symmetry.space_group_name_H-M   'P 1'
#
loop_
_entity.id
_entity.type
_entity.pdbx_description
1 polymer ?
#
loop_
_entity_poly.entity_id
_entity_poly.type
_entity_poly.pdbx_seq_one_letter_code
_entity_poly.pdbx_strand_id
1 'polypeptide(L)'
;MTERVDFANRVAMRVPPFNPANPQLWFAQLEGHFRLTKIDDDNDRFDLVSANLDPRFAQEVEDIIINPPESRKYTRLREELSRRLCVSDHQRIKQLLSNEDIGDRKPTQYLRHLRVLADGAKRYVL
;
A
#
# COMPACT_ATOMS: atom_id res chain seq x y z
N MET A 1 -23.74 -25.54 -15.62
CA MET A 1 -23.10 -24.31 -16.15
C MET A 1 -23.23 -23.12 -15.19
N THR A 2 -24.18 -23.15 -14.25
CA THR A 2 -24.45 -22.09 -13.24
C THR A 2 -23.40 -22.02 -12.11
N GLU A 3 -22.82 -23.14 -11.67
CA GLU A 3 -21.83 -23.16 -10.57
C GLU A 3 -20.54 -22.39 -10.85
N ARG A 4 -20.07 -22.33 -12.10
CA ARG A 4 -18.87 -21.56 -12.46
C ARG A 4 -19.10 -20.05 -12.36
N VAL A 5 -20.33 -19.60 -12.60
CA VAL A 5 -20.71 -18.18 -12.56
C VAL A 5 -20.89 -17.74 -11.10
N ASP A 6 -21.43 -18.59 -10.24
CA ASP A 6 -21.60 -18.31 -8.81
C ASP A 6 -20.27 -18.27 -8.05
N PHE A 7 -19.30 -19.12 -8.40
CA PHE A 7 -17.94 -19.04 -7.85
C PHE A 7 -17.25 -17.74 -8.29
N ALA A 8 -17.33 -17.39 -9.58
CA ALA A 8 -16.80 -16.13 -10.09
C ALA A 8 -17.44 -14.90 -9.42
N ASN A 9 -18.74 -14.95 -9.11
CA ASN A 9 -19.46 -13.86 -8.45
C ASN A 9 -19.16 -13.76 -6.93
N ARG A 10 -18.83 -14.88 -6.27
CA ARG A 10 -18.34 -14.90 -4.88
C ARG A 10 -16.87 -14.49 -4.76
N VAL A 11 -16.05 -14.85 -5.75
CA VAL A 11 -14.66 -14.36 -5.89
C VAL A 11 -14.63 -12.88 -6.28
N ALA A 12 -15.65 -12.39 -6.99
CA ALA A 12 -15.91 -10.96 -7.20
C ALA A 12 -16.39 -10.21 -5.94
N MET A 13 -16.29 -10.82 -4.74
CA MET A 13 -16.20 -10.10 -3.48
C MET A 13 -14.94 -9.24 -3.54
N ARG A 14 -15.11 -8.06 -4.15
CA ARG A 14 -14.10 -7.24 -4.81
C ARG A 14 -12.85 -7.17 -3.96
N VAL A 15 -11.72 -7.56 -4.57
CA VAL A 15 -10.40 -7.29 -4.02
C VAL A 15 -10.38 -5.82 -3.58
N PRO A 16 -10.08 -5.52 -2.30
CA PRO A 16 -10.12 -4.15 -1.82
C PRO A 16 -9.16 -3.31 -2.66
N PRO A 17 -9.53 -2.07 -3.02
CA PRO A 17 -8.62 -1.17 -3.72
C PRO A 17 -7.37 -0.95 -2.87
N PHE A 18 -6.22 -0.78 -3.53
CA PHE A 18 -4.96 -0.54 -2.85
C PHE A 18 -5.04 0.69 -1.95
N ASN A 19 -4.65 0.54 -0.67
CA ASN A 19 -4.59 1.64 0.29
C ASN A 19 -3.14 2.00 0.61
N PRO A 20 -2.56 3.03 -0.04
CA PRO A 20 -1.18 3.44 0.22
C PRO A 20 -0.98 4.06 1.60
N ALA A 21 -2.03 4.61 2.22
CA ALA A 21 -1.93 5.21 3.56
C ALA A 21 -1.80 4.13 4.65
N ASN A 22 -2.30 2.92 4.41
CA ASN A 22 -2.08 1.79 5.29
C ASN A 22 -1.95 0.47 4.51
N PRO A 23 -0.78 0.22 3.89
CA PRO A 23 -0.55 -0.98 3.09
C PRO A 23 -0.66 -2.27 3.91
N GLN A 24 -0.29 -2.21 5.20
CA GLN A 24 -0.36 -3.36 6.10
C GLN A 24 -1.81 -3.82 6.33
N LEU A 25 -2.73 -2.87 6.55
CA LEU A 25 -4.16 -3.18 6.65
C LEU A 25 -4.69 -3.78 5.35
N TRP A 26 -4.31 -3.21 4.21
CA TRP A 26 -4.72 -3.74 2.90
C TRP A 26 -4.24 -5.18 2.68
N PHE A 27 -2.98 -5.47 2.99
CA PHE A 27 -2.47 -6.84 2.93
C PHE A 27 -3.21 -7.78 3.90
N ALA A 28 -3.54 -7.34 5.11
CA ALA A 28 -4.31 -8.17 6.05
C ALA A 28 -5.71 -8.51 5.52
N GLN A 29 -6.36 -7.57 4.83
CA GLN A 29 -7.65 -7.81 4.17
C GLN A 29 -7.51 -8.79 3.00
N LEU A 30 -6.47 -8.62 2.17
CA LEU A 30 -6.15 -9.56 1.08
C LEU A 30 -5.90 -10.98 1.59
N GLU A 31 -5.15 -11.14 2.68
CA GLU A 31 -4.90 -12.46 3.28
C GLU A 31 -6.20 -13.12 3.76
N GLY A 32 -7.16 -12.32 4.27
CA GLY A 32 -8.50 -12.79 4.55
C GLY A 32 -9.23 -13.26 3.31
N HIS A 33 -9.15 -12.49 2.22
CA HIS A 33 -9.74 -12.84 0.93
C HIS A 33 -9.15 -14.13 0.36
N PHE A 34 -7.82 -14.31 0.38
CA PHE A 34 -7.16 -15.53 -0.06
C PHE A 34 -7.65 -16.76 0.71
N ARG A 35 -7.80 -16.66 2.03
CA ARG A 35 -8.34 -17.76 2.85
C ARG A 35 -9.79 -18.10 2.48
N LEU A 36 -10.64 -17.10 2.25
CA LEU A 36 -12.05 -17.31 1.91
C LEU A 36 -12.25 -17.89 0.51
N THR A 37 -11.38 -17.52 -0.43
CA THR A 37 -11.42 -17.98 -1.83
C THR A 37 -10.58 -19.22 -2.10
N LYS A 38 -9.85 -19.72 -1.09
CA LYS A 38 -8.91 -20.85 -1.17
C LYS A 38 -7.77 -20.63 -2.16
N ILE A 39 -7.30 -19.39 -2.27
CA ILE A 39 -6.08 -19.06 -3.01
C ILE A 39 -4.88 -19.32 -2.08
N ASP A 40 -4.17 -20.41 -2.32
CA ASP A 40 -2.98 -20.81 -1.55
C ASP A 40 -1.68 -20.71 -2.36
N ASP A 41 -1.75 -20.80 -3.68
CA ASP A 41 -0.59 -20.65 -4.57
C ASP A 41 0.04 -19.26 -4.48
N ASP A 42 1.36 -19.23 -4.32
CA ASP A 42 2.15 -18.01 -4.19
C ASP A 42 2.14 -17.16 -5.48
N ASN A 43 2.05 -17.80 -6.65
CA ASN A 43 1.95 -17.09 -7.92
C ASN A 43 0.57 -16.45 -8.07
N ASP A 44 -0.51 -17.18 -7.76
CA ASP A 44 -1.88 -16.61 -7.83
C ASP A 44 -2.02 -15.38 -6.91
N ARG A 45 -1.44 -15.45 -5.70
CA ARG A 45 -1.41 -14.31 -4.77
C ARG A 45 -0.61 -13.14 -5.33
N PHE A 46 0.55 -13.42 -5.92
CA PHE A 46 1.41 -12.43 -6.54
C PHE A 46 0.72 -11.73 -7.72
N ASP A 47 0.11 -12.50 -8.62
CA ASP A 47 -0.61 -12.00 -9.79
C ASP A 47 -1.81 -11.14 -9.38
N LEU A 48 -2.57 -11.57 -8.37
CA LEU A 48 -3.70 -10.80 -7.86
C LEU A 48 -3.24 -9.49 -7.22
N VAL A 49 -2.18 -9.51 -6.42
CA VAL A 49 -1.64 -8.29 -5.79
C VAL A 49 -1.12 -7.33 -6.84
N SER A 50 -0.27 -7.79 -7.76
CA SER A 50 0.31 -6.96 -8.82
C SER A 50 -0.75 -6.30 -9.70
N ALA A 51 -1.82 -7.04 -10.06
CA ALA A 51 -2.93 -6.52 -10.84
C ALA A 51 -3.80 -5.47 -10.10
N ASN A 52 -3.76 -5.45 -8.76
CA ASN A 52 -4.55 -4.53 -7.93
C ASN A 52 -3.76 -3.34 -7.39
N LEU A 53 -2.46 -3.23 -7.70
CA LEU A 53 -1.67 -2.05 -7.38
C LEU A 53 -2.07 -0.88 -8.29
N ASP A 54 -2.17 0.31 -7.71
CA ASP A 54 -2.23 1.54 -8.51
C ASP A 54 -0.92 1.69 -9.31
N PRO A 55 -0.97 2.11 -10.58
CA PRO A 55 0.20 2.22 -11.45
C PRO A 55 1.39 2.94 -10.83
N ARG A 56 1.14 3.98 -10.01
CA ARG A 56 2.20 4.72 -9.33
C ARG A 56 2.99 3.83 -8.37
N PHE A 57 2.31 2.95 -7.63
CA PHE A 57 2.97 2.08 -6.66
C PHE A 57 3.48 0.79 -7.29
N ALA A 58 2.89 0.35 -8.40
CA ALA A 58 3.46 -0.70 -9.23
C ALA A 58 4.85 -0.30 -9.75
N GLN A 59 5.04 0.96 -10.17
CA GLN A 59 6.35 1.49 -10.58
C GLN A 59 7.40 1.41 -9.46
N GLU A 60 7.00 1.66 -8.21
CA GLU A 60 7.92 1.57 -7.07
C GLU A 60 8.48 0.16 -6.85
N VAL A 61 7.83 -0.90 -7.35
CA VAL A 61 8.27 -2.30 -7.25
C VAL A 61 8.36 -2.97 -8.62
N GLU A 62 8.57 -2.19 -9.68
CA GLU A 62 8.59 -2.65 -11.07
C GLU A 62 9.61 -3.79 -11.28
N ASP A 63 10.77 -3.70 -10.66
CA ASP A 63 11.83 -4.70 -10.75
C ASP A 63 11.35 -6.09 -10.30
N ILE A 64 10.47 -6.15 -9.30
CA ILE A 64 9.91 -7.38 -8.76
C ILE A 64 8.77 -7.90 -9.64
N ILE A 65 8.01 -6.99 -10.26
CA ILE A 65 6.90 -7.35 -11.15
C ILE A 65 7.44 -7.89 -12.48
N ILE A 66 8.43 -7.23 -13.08
CA ILE A 66 9.02 -7.60 -14.37
C ILE A 66 9.93 -8.82 -14.22
N ASN A 67 10.74 -8.87 -13.16
CA ASN A 67 11.66 -9.98 -12.89
C ASN A 67 11.33 -10.62 -11.53
N PRO A 68 10.22 -11.38 -11.44
CA PRO A 68 9.79 -11.98 -10.20
C PRO A 68 10.82 -13.01 -9.71
N PRO A 69 11.04 -13.11 -8.39
CA PRO A 69 11.94 -14.11 -7.82
C PRO A 69 11.40 -15.53 -8.06
N GLU A 70 12.29 -16.53 -8.05
CA GLU A 70 11.91 -17.92 -8.30
C GLU A 70 10.97 -18.51 -7.23
N SER A 71 11.00 -17.97 -6.02
CA SER A 71 10.16 -18.42 -4.91
C SER A 71 9.75 -17.27 -3.99
N ARG A 72 8.63 -17.46 -3.29
CA ARG A 72 8.09 -16.50 -2.31
C ARG A 72 7.83 -15.12 -2.92
N LYS A 73 7.31 -15.10 -4.15
CA LYS A 73 7.02 -13.90 -4.94
C LYS A 73 6.10 -12.96 -4.19
N TYR A 74 5.01 -13.48 -3.64
CA TYR A 74 4.06 -12.67 -2.87
C TYR A 74 4.72 -12.07 -1.63
N THR A 75 5.47 -12.89 -0.86
CA THR A 75 6.16 -12.41 0.33
C THR A 75 7.16 -11.30 0.00
N ARG A 76 7.98 -11.50 -1.04
CA ARG A 76 8.96 -10.51 -1.50
C ARG A 76 8.31 -9.21 -1.95
N LEU A 77 7.24 -9.30 -2.76
CA LEU A 77 6.48 -8.14 -3.21
C LEU A 77 5.92 -7.36 -2.02
N ARG A 78 5.32 -8.05 -1.04
CA ARG A 78 4.75 -7.44 0.17
C ARG A 78 5.78 -6.72 1.03
N GLU A 79 6.94 -7.35 1.26
CA GLU A 79 8.05 -6.77 2.03
C GLU A 79 8.60 -5.51 1.36
N GLU A 80 8.91 -5.60 0.06
CA GLU A 80 9.53 -4.51 -0.68
C GLU A 80 8.57 -3.34 -0.90
N LEU A 81 7.30 -3.61 -1.21
CA LEU A 81 6.30 -2.56 -1.31
C LEU A 81 6.14 -1.80 0.02
N SER A 82 6.11 -2.53 1.14
CA SER A 82 6.06 -1.91 2.47
C SER A 82 7.30 -1.06 2.76
N ARG A 83 8.49 -1.58 2.43
CA ARG A 83 9.77 -0.90 2.64
C ARG A 83 9.85 0.39 1.83
N ARG A 84 9.53 0.35 0.54
CA ARG A 84 9.67 1.49 -0.39
C ARG A 84 8.63 2.57 -0.10
N LEU A 85 7.40 2.20 0.26
CA LEU A 85 6.38 3.15 0.71
C LEU A 85 6.81 3.89 1.99
N CYS A 86 7.33 3.15 2.98
CA CYS A 86 7.81 3.76 4.22
C CYS A 86 8.97 4.75 3.97
N VAL A 87 9.90 4.40 3.07
CA VAL A 87 11.00 5.30 2.65
C VAL A 87 10.46 6.54 1.95
N SER A 88 9.52 6.39 1.01
CA SER A 88 8.88 7.51 0.30
C SER A 88 8.19 8.47 1.28
N ASP A 89 7.45 7.95 2.26
CA ASP A 89 6.79 8.77 3.28
C ASP A 89 7.81 9.54 4.14
N HIS A 90 8.88 8.87 4.56
CA HIS A 90 9.96 9.52 5.30
C HIS A 90 10.67 10.61 4.48
N GLN A 91 10.90 10.37 3.19
CA GLN A 91 11.50 11.36 2.29
C GLN A 91 10.57 12.55 2.09
N ARG A 92 9.26 12.32 1.90
CA ARG A 92 8.24 13.36 1.77
C ARG A 92 8.18 14.22 3.03
N ILE A 93 8.17 13.61 4.21
CA ILE A 93 8.19 14.33 5.49
C ILE A 93 9.48 15.16 5.61
N LYS A 94 10.64 14.60 5.30
CA LYS A 94 11.91 15.34 5.33
C LYS A 94 11.91 16.52 4.36
N GLN A 95 11.44 16.36 3.13
CA GLN A 95 11.36 17.45 2.15
C GLN A 95 10.41 18.56 2.62
N LEU A 96 9.26 18.22 3.21
CA LEU A 96 8.34 19.23 3.77
C LEU A 96 9.01 20.01 4.91
N LEU A 97 9.77 19.34 5.78
CA LEU A 97 10.50 19.97 6.87
C LEU A 97 11.72 20.77 6.40
N SER A 98 12.39 20.35 5.33
CA SER A 98 13.57 21.03 4.77
C SER A 98 13.21 22.20 3.85
N ASN A 99 12.04 22.17 3.21
CA ASN A 99 11.55 23.26 2.37
C ASN A 99 10.79 24.34 3.17
N GLU A 100 10.54 24.10 4.47
CA GLU A 100 10.08 25.13 5.38
C GLU A 100 11.26 25.93 5.92
N ASP A 101 11.57 27.04 5.24
CA ASP A 101 12.46 28.06 5.78
C ASP A 101 11.80 28.62 7.05
N ILE A 102 12.39 28.32 8.22
CA ILE A 102 11.82 28.70 9.53
C ILE A 102 11.60 30.21 9.61
N GLY A 103 12.38 31.02 8.88
CA GLY A 103 12.26 32.47 8.85
C GLY A 103 12.05 33.08 10.25
N ASP A 104 11.36 34.21 10.33
CA ASP A 104 10.99 34.86 11.60
C ASP A 104 9.77 34.22 12.31
N ARG A 105 9.42 32.95 12.01
CA ARG A 105 8.23 32.33 12.61
C ARG A 105 8.50 32.02 14.09
N LYS A 106 7.67 32.58 14.98
CA LYS A 106 7.73 32.29 16.42
C LYS A 106 7.56 30.79 16.67
N PRO A 107 8.33 30.18 17.59
CA PRO A 107 8.33 28.72 17.84
C PRO A 107 6.93 28.11 18.07
N THR A 108 6.01 28.87 18.66
CA THR A 108 4.63 28.45 18.90
C THR A 108 3.79 28.33 17.62
N GLN A 109 4.07 29.13 16.59
CA GLN A 109 3.41 29.02 15.29
C GLN A 109 3.95 27.82 14.50
N TYR A 110 5.25 27.56 14.57
CA TYR A 110 5.87 26.38 13.98
C TYR A 110 5.36 25.08 14.62
N LEU A 111 5.27 25.03 15.96
CA LEU A 111 4.70 23.88 16.67
C LEU A 111 3.21 23.68 16.37
N ARG A 112 2.44 24.76 16.22
CA ARG A 112 1.03 24.67 15.78
C ARG A 112 0.95 24.15 14.34
N HIS A 113 1.87 24.57 13.46
CA HIS A 113 1.95 24.11 12.08
C HIS A 113 2.30 22.61 11.99
N LEU A 114 3.32 22.16 12.73
CA LEU A 114 3.67 20.74 12.83
C LEU A 114 2.53 19.89 13.39
N ARG A 115 1.77 20.41 14.38
CA ARG A 115 0.55 19.75 14.87
C ARG A 115 -0.53 19.64 13.80
N VAL A 116 -0.74 20.69 13.00
CA VAL A 116 -1.70 20.67 11.88
C VAL A 116 -1.26 19.69 10.79
N LEU A 117 0.03 19.59 10.49
CA LEU A 117 0.57 18.60 9.56
C LEU A 117 0.41 17.16 10.08
N ALA A 118 0.68 16.94 11.37
CA ALA A 118 0.51 15.66 12.02
C ALA A 118 -0.97 15.23 12.14
N ASP A 119 -1.90 16.18 12.33
CA ASP A 119 -3.34 15.92 12.32
C ASP A 119 -3.93 15.82 10.90
N GLY A 120 -3.37 16.54 9.92
CA GLY A 120 -3.72 16.38 8.51
C GLY A 120 -3.38 14.97 8.00
N ALA A 121 -2.26 14.41 8.45
CA ALA A 121 -1.91 13.00 8.22
C ALA A 121 -2.89 12.02 8.88
N LYS A 122 -3.54 12.41 9.99
CA LYS A 122 -4.61 11.62 10.64
C LYS A 122 -5.98 11.83 10.00
N ARG A 123 -6.21 12.92 9.26
CA ARG A 123 -7.52 13.24 8.65
C ARG A 123 -7.79 12.52 7.32
N TYR A 124 -6.81 11.77 6.81
CA TYR A 124 -7.01 10.71 5.81
C TYR A 124 -7.21 9.32 6.45
N VAL A 125 -7.40 9.27 7.78
CA VAL A 125 -7.71 8.06 8.54
C VAL A 125 -9.05 8.24 9.25
N LEU A 126 -10.12 8.41 8.46
CA LEU A 126 -11.49 8.03 8.83
C LEU A 126 -12.17 7.43 7.60
#